data_AF-A0A833HIB1-F1
#
_entry.id   AF-A0A833HIB1-F1
#
_cell.length_a   1.000
_cell.length_b   1.000
_cell.length_c   1.000
_cell.angle_alpha   90.00
_cell.angle_beta   90.00
_cell.angle_gamma   90.00
#
_symmetry.space_group_name_H-M   'P 1'
#
loop_
_entity.id
_entity.type
_entity.pdbx_description
1 polymer ?
#
loop_
_entity_poly.entity_id
_entity_poly.type
_entity_poly.pdbx_seq_one_letter_code
_entity_poly.pdbx_strand_id
1 'polypeptide(L)'
;MSERAALRLGALLALVWAAAALAAVHPEAIGLFHDDGIYLATGKALAAGEGYRQIHLPGAPYQTKYPPLWPALLAVTWKVAPDFPANVLIFKALGIALWALVLPATQRLALRTAGLSPAASLAAPALLAASPILFASTNFALSEPLFALLSTLVLLTLA
;
A
#
# COMPACT_ATOMS: atom_id res chain seq x y z
N MET A 1 29.58 8.23 -4.69
CA MET A 1 28.73 7.53 -3.69
C MET A 1 28.65 6.05 -4.07
N SER A 2 28.77 5.13 -3.12
CA SER A 2 28.64 3.69 -3.39
C SER A 2 27.17 3.29 -3.54
N GLU A 3 26.91 2.18 -4.23
CA GLU A 3 25.57 1.60 -4.38
C GLU A 3 24.93 1.29 -3.01
N ARG A 4 25.71 0.72 -2.07
CA ARG A 4 25.22 0.43 -0.72
C ARG A 4 24.79 1.70 0.02
N ALA A 5 25.55 2.80 -0.11
CA ALA A 5 25.19 4.07 0.50
C ALA A 5 23.90 4.64 -0.12
N ALA A 6 23.76 4.56 -1.45
CA ALA A 6 22.56 5.01 -2.15
C ALA A 6 21.31 4.23 -1.74
N LEU A 7 21.40 2.89 -1.63
CA LEU A 7 20.27 2.06 -1.20
C LEU A 7 19.86 2.32 0.24
N ARG A 8 20.84 2.56 1.14
CA ARG A 8 20.54 2.98 2.53
C ARG A 8 19.83 4.32 2.57
N LEU A 9 20.22 5.27 1.71
CA LEU A 9 19.57 6.57 1.64
C LEU A 9 18.13 6.45 1.08
N GLY A 10 17.88 5.59 0.10
CA GLY A 10 16.52 5.32 -0.37
C GLY A 10 15.64 4.63 0.68
N ALA A 11 16.20 3.70 1.45
CA ALA A 11 15.50 3.11 2.59
C ALA A 11 15.19 4.14 3.68
N LEU A 12 16.15 5.03 3.99
CA LEU A 12 15.93 6.14 4.93
C LEU A 12 14.83 7.09 4.43
N LEU A 13 14.86 7.46 3.14
CA LEU A 13 13.81 8.26 2.52
C LEU A 13 12.44 7.59 2.69
N ALA A 14 12.35 6.29 2.48
CA ALA A 14 11.11 5.54 2.65
C ALA A 14 10.59 5.54 4.10
N LEU A 15 11.49 5.40 5.08
CA LEU A 15 11.13 5.47 6.50
C LEU A 15 10.65 6.87 6.89
N VAL A 16 11.35 7.92 6.44
CA VAL A 16 10.95 9.32 6.66
C VAL A 16 9.60 9.60 6.02
N TRP A 17 9.40 9.13 4.79
CA TRP A 17 8.12 9.26 4.08
C TRP A 17 6.99 8.54 4.82
N ALA A 18 7.21 7.30 5.27
CA ALA A 18 6.22 6.53 6.01
C ALA A 18 5.85 7.20 7.35
N ALA A 19 6.84 7.73 8.08
CA ALA A 19 6.61 8.46 9.31
C ALA A 19 5.79 9.75 9.06
N ALA A 20 6.12 10.49 8.01
CA ALA A 20 5.36 11.68 7.62
C ALA A 20 3.91 11.34 7.21
N ALA A 21 3.73 10.26 6.43
CA ALA A 21 2.41 9.77 6.03
C ALA A 21 1.57 9.34 7.23
N LEU A 22 2.15 8.59 8.18
CA LEU A 22 1.48 8.18 9.41
C LEU A 22 1.09 9.39 10.28
N ALA A 23 1.94 10.42 10.35
CA ALA A 23 1.64 11.63 11.11
C ALA A 23 0.52 12.48 10.50
N ALA A 24 0.29 12.37 9.19
CA ALA A 24 -0.68 13.16 8.45
C ALA A 24 -1.98 12.40 8.12
N VAL A 25 -2.06 11.11 8.43
CA VAL A 25 -3.25 10.30 8.13
C VAL A 25 -4.39 10.66 9.08
N HIS A 26 -5.62 10.65 8.56
CA HIS A 26 -6.84 10.81 9.36
C HIS A 26 -7.33 9.44 9.85
N PRO A 27 -7.07 9.02 11.10
CA PRO A 27 -7.45 7.70 11.59
C PRO A 27 -8.97 7.50 11.77
N GLU A 28 -9.76 8.57 11.75
CA GLU A 28 -11.21 8.54 12.00
C GLU A 28 -12.07 8.21 10.77
N ALA A 29 -11.52 8.32 9.56
CA ALA A 29 -12.28 8.24 8.32
C ALA A 29 -11.82 7.09 7.40
N ILE A 30 -12.76 6.30 6.87
CA ILE A 30 -12.48 5.27 5.86
C ILE A 30 -13.74 5.00 5.02
N GLY A 31 -13.59 4.51 3.80
CA GLY A 31 -14.70 4.26 2.88
C GLY A 31 -15.12 5.49 2.06
N LEU A 32 -14.29 6.54 2.02
CA LEU A 32 -14.62 7.81 1.38
C LEU A 32 -14.29 7.83 -0.13
N PHE A 33 -13.49 6.87 -0.61
CA PHE A 33 -13.09 6.78 -2.02
C PHE A 33 -13.82 5.66 -2.76
N HIS A 34 -14.98 5.24 -2.22
CA HIS A 34 -15.84 4.17 -2.71
C HIS A 34 -15.19 2.76 -2.66
N ASP A 35 -14.07 2.59 -3.35
CA ASP A 35 -13.36 1.33 -3.50
C ASP A 35 -12.79 0.82 -2.17
N ASP A 36 -12.25 1.71 -1.33
CA ASP A 36 -11.73 1.37 -0.01
C ASP A 36 -12.82 0.80 0.91
N GLY A 37 -14.03 1.36 0.86
CA GLY A 37 -15.19 0.83 1.58
C GLY A 37 -15.58 -0.57 1.12
N ILE A 38 -15.58 -0.80 -0.20
CA ILE A 38 -15.85 -2.12 -0.79
C ILE A 38 -14.79 -3.14 -0.36
N TYR A 39 -13.51 -2.78 -0.41
CA TYR A 39 -12.41 -3.64 0.03
C TYR A 39 -12.54 -4.00 1.51
N LEU A 40 -12.85 -3.03 2.37
CA LEU A 40 -13.03 -3.26 3.80
C LEU A 40 -14.22 -4.19 4.10
N ALA A 41 -15.37 -3.94 3.48
CA ALA A 41 -16.55 -4.78 3.63
C ALA A 41 -16.28 -6.21 3.15
N THR A 42 -15.61 -6.37 2.02
CA THR A 42 -15.24 -7.67 1.48
C THR A 42 -14.23 -8.39 2.39
N GLY A 43 -13.22 -7.68 2.90
CA GLY A 43 -12.26 -8.22 3.86
C GLY A 43 -12.91 -8.62 5.19
N LYS A 44 -13.91 -7.86 5.66
CA LYS A 44 -14.69 -8.20 6.85
C LYS A 44 -15.49 -9.48 6.65
N ALA A 45 -16.13 -9.65 5.49
CA ALA A 45 -16.85 -10.88 5.14
C ALA A 45 -15.93 -12.11 5.13
N LEU A 46 -14.72 -11.97 4.56
CA LEU A 46 -13.69 -13.01 4.61
C LEU A 46 -13.26 -13.32 6.04
N ALA A 47 -13.07 -12.30 6.88
CA ALA A 47 -12.66 -12.47 8.27
C ALA A 47 -13.71 -13.22 9.09
N ALA A 48 -15.00 -12.94 8.84
CA ALA A 48 -16.15 -13.56 9.48
C ALA A 48 -16.49 -14.97 8.93
N GLY A 49 -15.84 -15.41 7.85
CA GLY A 49 -16.13 -16.70 7.21
C GLY A 49 -17.38 -16.71 6.32
N GLU A 50 -17.90 -15.54 5.94
CA GLU A 50 -19.09 -15.39 5.07
C GLU A 50 -18.75 -15.58 3.58
N GLY A 51 -17.46 -15.67 3.26
CA GLY A 51 -16.93 -15.80 1.91
C GLY A 51 -16.62 -14.46 1.25
N TYR A 52 -16.24 -14.51 -0.03
CA TYR A 52 -15.86 -13.33 -0.80
C TYR A 52 -17.09 -12.57 -1.29
N ARG A 53 -17.68 -11.74 -0.42
CA ARG A 53 -19.00 -11.11 -0.61
C ARG A 53 -19.01 -9.61 -0.36
N GLN A 54 -19.95 -8.92 -0.99
CA GLN A 54 -20.25 -7.51 -0.75
C GLN A 54 -21.35 -7.38 0.31
N ILE A 55 -20.99 -7.59 1.58
CA ILE A 55 -21.92 -7.60 2.73
C ILE A 55 -22.62 -6.25 3.00
N HIS A 56 -22.22 -5.19 2.32
CA HIS A 56 -22.85 -3.87 2.39
C HIS A 56 -24.04 -3.71 1.43
N LEU A 57 -24.27 -4.67 0.52
CA LEU A 57 -25.39 -4.66 -0.42
C LEU A 57 -26.51 -5.62 0.01
N PRO A 58 -27.78 -5.32 -0.35
CA PRO A 58 -28.89 -6.25 -0.14
C PRO A 58 -28.60 -7.63 -0.75
N GLY A 59 -28.82 -8.68 0.05
CA GLY A 59 -28.58 -10.07 -0.35
C GLY A 59 -27.11 -10.51 -0.35
N ALA A 60 -26.16 -9.65 0.05
CA ALA A 60 -24.73 -9.95 0.17
C ALA A 60 -24.17 -10.75 -1.03
N PRO A 61 -24.27 -10.23 -2.27
CA PRO A 61 -23.82 -10.95 -3.46
C PRO A 61 -22.32 -11.22 -3.40
N TYR A 62 -21.86 -12.17 -4.22
CA TYR A 62 -20.43 -12.43 -4.38
C TYR A 62 -19.71 -11.19 -4.91
N GLN A 63 -18.53 -10.91 -4.37
CA GLN A 63 -17.63 -9.90 -4.92
C GLN A 63 -17.00 -10.45 -6.20
N THR A 64 -17.28 -9.81 -7.34
CA THR A 64 -16.77 -10.22 -8.65
C THR A 64 -15.91 -9.17 -9.34
N LYS A 65 -15.88 -7.93 -8.82
CA LYS A 65 -15.19 -6.81 -9.45
C LYS A 65 -13.68 -6.82 -9.16
N TYR A 66 -13.29 -7.13 -7.93
CA TYR A 66 -11.92 -6.93 -7.46
C TYR A 66 -11.19 -8.24 -7.17
N PRO A 67 -9.85 -8.31 -7.40
CA PRO A 67 -9.03 -9.45 -7.01
C PRO A 67 -8.99 -9.68 -5.49
N PRO A 68 -8.87 -10.93 -5.03
CA PRO A 68 -9.05 -11.27 -3.62
C PRO A 68 -7.86 -10.93 -2.71
N LEU A 69 -6.66 -10.70 -3.26
CA LEU A 69 -5.44 -10.60 -2.45
C LEU A 69 -5.46 -9.41 -1.49
N TRP A 70 -5.88 -8.22 -1.95
CA TRP A 70 -5.97 -7.04 -1.08
C TRP A 70 -7.04 -7.20 0.01
N PRO A 71 -8.30 -7.57 -0.29
CA PRO A 71 -9.28 -7.88 0.75
C PRO A 71 -8.86 -9.01 1.70
N ALA A 72 -8.10 -10.01 1.24
CA ALA A 72 -7.58 -11.08 2.10
C ALA A 72 -6.55 -10.55 3.11
N LEU A 73 -5.67 -9.62 2.73
CA LEU A 73 -4.78 -8.95 3.67
C LEU A 73 -5.57 -8.11 4.69
N LEU A 74 -6.59 -7.38 4.25
CA LEU A 74 -7.49 -6.65 5.16
C LEU A 74 -8.23 -7.61 6.10
N ALA A 75 -8.60 -8.80 5.65
CA ALA A 75 -9.23 -9.83 6.49
C ALA A 75 -8.31 -10.30 7.62
N VAL A 76 -6.99 -10.36 7.40
CA VAL A 76 -6.02 -10.62 8.49
C VAL A 76 -6.07 -9.49 9.51
N THR A 77 -6.07 -8.23 9.06
CA THR A 77 -6.20 -7.08 9.96
C THR A 77 -7.49 -7.11 10.76
N TRP A 78 -8.63 -7.46 10.14
CA TRP A 78 -9.90 -7.66 10.83
C TRP A 78 -9.84 -8.75 11.92
N LYS A 79 -9.07 -9.82 11.70
CA LYS A 79 -8.92 -10.90 12.70
C LYS A 79 -8.04 -10.51 13.87
N VAL A 80 -6.94 -9.79 13.62
CA VAL A 80 -5.97 -9.42 14.68
C VAL A 80 -6.41 -8.17 15.45
N ALA A 81 -7.17 -7.28 14.82
CA ALA A 81 -7.70 -6.05 15.41
C ALA A 81 -9.15 -5.83 14.94
N PRO A 82 -10.13 -6.51 15.56
CA PRO A 82 -11.52 -6.49 15.12
C PRO A 82 -12.29 -5.21 15.48
N ASP A 83 -11.80 -4.44 16.46
CA ASP A 83 -12.52 -3.30 17.03
C ASP A 83 -12.55 -2.12 16.05
N PHE A 84 -13.70 -1.93 15.41
CA PHE A 84 -13.95 -0.81 14.49
C PHE A 84 -14.65 0.35 15.22
N PRO A 85 -14.25 1.61 15.01
CA PRO A 85 -13.26 2.11 14.05
C PRO A 85 -11.81 2.18 14.56
N ALA A 86 -11.48 1.62 15.73
CA ALA A 86 -10.12 1.71 16.30
C ALA A 86 -9.03 1.08 15.40
N ASN A 87 -9.39 0.10 14.57
CA ASN A 87 -8.52 -0.56 13.60
C ASN A 87 -8.31 0.20 12.27
N VAL A 88 -8.97 1.35 12.06
CA VAL A 88 -8.85 2.13 10.80
C VAL A 88 -7.41 2.53 10.52
N LEU A 89 -6.68 2.98 11.54
CA LEU A 89 -5.26 3.33 11.40
C LEU A 89 -4.43 2.14 10.91
N ILE A 90 -4.78 0.90 11.31
CA ILE A 90 -4.02 -0.30 10.94
C ILE A 90 -4.20 -0.61 9.45
N PHE A 91 -5.41 -0.47 8.90
CA PHE A 91 -5.65 -0.65 7.46
C PHE A 91 -4.84 0.36 6.63
N LYS A 92 -4.80 1.62 7.06
CA LYS A 92 -4.04 2.67 6.37
C LYS A 92 -2.53 2.48 6.53
N ALA A 93 -2.08 2.11 7.74
CA ALA A 93 -0.68 1.81 8.02
C ALA A 93 -0.17 0.64 7.16
N LEU A 94 -1.00 -0.36 6.87
CA LEU A 94 -0.66 -1.44 5.94
C LEU A 94 -0.40 -0.89 4.53
N GLY A 95 -1.27 -0.01 4.02
CA GLY A 95 -1.06 0.65 2.71
C GLY A 95 0.20 1.53 2.69
N ILE A 96 0.44 2.31 3.76
CA ILE A 96 1.65 3.13 3.92
C ILE A 96 2.91 2.25 3.93
N ALA A 97 2.89 1.13 4.65
CA ALA A 97 4.02 0.21 4.70
C ALA A 97 4.32 -0.37 3.31
N LEU A 98 3.30 -0.73 2.54
CA LEU A 98 3.47 -1.22 1.16
C LEU A 98 4.05 -0.13 0.25
N TRP A 99 3.56 1.12 0.32
CA TRP A 99 4.16 2.23 -0.43
C TRP A 99 5.61 2.50 -0.02
N ALA A 100 5.92 2.41 1.28
CA ALA A 100 7.29 2.55 1.76
C ALA A 100 8.22 1.48 1.20
N LEU A 101 7.73 0.27 0.90
CA LEU A 101 8.50 -0.77 0.22
C LEU A 101 8.66 -0.51 -1.29
N VAL A 102 7.69 0.14 -1.93
CA VAL A 102 7.78 0.53 -3.36
C VAL A 102 8.93 1.50 -3.60
N LEU A 103 9.18 2.45 -2.69
CA LEU A 103 10.23 3.46 -2.86
C LEU A 103 11.63 2.83 -3.08
N PRO A 104 12.21 2.04 -2.17
CA PRO A 104 13.51 1.42 -2.41
C PRO A 104 13.46 0.37 -3.55
N ALA A 105 12.32 -0.28 -3.80
CA ALA A 105 12.17 -1.21 -4.91
C ALA A 105 12.31 -0.49 -6.27
N THR A 106 11.71 0.69 -6.44
CA THR A 106 11.84 1.50 -7.66
C THR A 106 13.24 2.06 -7.85
N GLN A 107 13.93 2.43 -6.75
CA GLN A 107 15.36 2.77 -6.82
C GLN A 107 16.18 1.58 -7.33
N ARG A 108 15.94 0.39 -6.76
CA ARG A 108 16.64 -0.83 -7.17
C ARG A 108 16.38 -1.15 -8.63
N LEU A 109 15.16 -0.96 -9.10
CA LEU A 109 14.80 -1.16 -10.50
C LEU A 109 15.55 -0.18 -11.39
N ALA A 110 15.58 1.11 -11.03
CA ALA A 110 16.30 2.13 -11.78
C ALA A 110 17.82 1.85 -11.87
N LEU A 111 18.44 1.31 -10.81
CA LEU A 111 19.83 0.86 -10.83
C LEU A 111 20.07 -0.30 -11.81
N ARG A 112 19.09 -1.20 -11.96
CA ARG A 112 19.22 -2.38 -12.81
C ARG A 112 18.95 -2.08 -14.29
N THR A 113 17.94 -1.27 -14.58
CA THR A 113 17.42 -1.12 -15.95
C THR A 113 17.85 0.16 -16.66
N ALA A 114 18.12 1.24 -15.91
CA ALA A 114 18.32 2.56 -16.51
C ALA A 114 19.79 2.99 -16.58
N GLY A 115 20.74 2.14 -16.17
CA GLY A 115 22.17 2.46 -16.17
C GLY A 115 22.56 3.68 -15.33
N LEU A 116 21.69 4.08 -14.39
CA LEU A 116 21.88 5.27 -13.58
C LEU A 116 23.02 5.08 -12.59
N SER A 117 23.75 6.17 -12.33
CA SER A 117 24.69 6.18 -11.21
C SER A 117 23.96 5.95 -9.88
N PRO A 118 24.64 5.43 -8.84
CA PRO A 118 24.05 5.29 -7.51
C PRO A 118 23.35 6.55 -6.99
N ALA A 119 23.92 7.74 -7.26
CA ALA A 119 23.30 9.00 -6.87
C ALA A 119 22.04 9.30 -7.68
N ALA A 120 22.10 9.16 -9.00
CA ALA A 120 20.95 9.43 -9.88
C ALA A 120 19.77 8.47 -9.62
N SER A 121 20.02 7.24 -9.15
CA SER A 121 18.95 6.29 -8.83
C SER A 121 17.96 6.78 -7.77
N LEU A 122 18.37 7.71 -6.90
CA LEU A 122 17.51 8.30 -5.86
C LEU A 122 16.41 9.20 -6.44
N ALA A 123 16.52 9.62 -7.69
CA ALA A 123 15.49 10.43 -8.34
C ALA A 123 14.15 9.70 -8.38
N ALA A 124 14.13 8.40 -8.68
CA ALA A 124 12.91 7.60 -8.77
C ALA A 124 12.10 7.58 -7.46
N PRO A 125 12.66 7.13 -6.31
CA PRO A 125 11.92 7.18 -5.05
C PRO A 125 11.65 8.61 -4.57
N ALA A 126 12.53 9.59 -4.84
CA ALA A 126 12.30 10.98 -4.43
C ALA A 126 11.11 11.61 -5.16
N LEU A 127 11.00 11.40 -6.47
CA LEU A 127 9.86 11.88 -7.26
C LEU A 127 8.54 11.22 -6.84
N LEU A 128 8.56 9.91 -6.57
CA LEU A 128 7.39 9.20 -6.05
C LEU A 128 7.01 9.72 -4.65
N ALA A 129 7.95 9.83 -3.73
CA ALA A 129 7.73 10.31 -2.37
C ALA A 129 7.18 11.75 -2.33
N ALA A 130 7.57 12.60 -3.28
CA ALA A 130 7.09 13.97 -3.43
C ALA A 130 5.71 14.08 -4.10
N SER A 131 5.15 13.00 -4.62
CA SER A 131 3.86 13.02 -5.31
C SER A 131 2.72 13.30 -4.31
N PRO A 132 1.94 14.38 -4.50
CA PRO A 132 0.81 14.67 -3.62
C PRO A 132 -0.28 13.61 -3.73
N ILE A 133 -0.43 12.97 -4.89
CA ILE A 133 -1.39 11.88 -5.10
C ILE A 133 -0.99 10.65 -4.27
N LEU A 134 0.31 10.33 -4.24
CA LEU A 134 0.80 9.22 -3.41
C LEU A 134 0.50 9.48 -1.93
N PHE A 135 0.79 10.70 -1.47
CA PHE A 135 0.54 11.09 -0.08
C PHE A 135 -0.96 11.11 0.25
N ALA A 136 -1.80 11.64 -0.63
CA ALA A 136 -3.26 11.63 -0.48
C ALA A 136 -3.82 10.20 -0.43
N SER A 137 -3.25 9.28 -1.21
CA SER A 137 -3.68 7.87 -1.24
C SER A 137 -3.54 7.17 0.11
N THR A 138 -2.67 7.66 1.00
CA THR A 138 -2.46 7.08 2.34
C THR A 138 -3.68 7.24 3.25
N ASN A 139 -4.60 8.14 2.91
CA ASN A 139 -5.87 8.31 3.62
C ASN A 139 -6.94 7.27 3.23
N PHE A 140 -6.65 6.37 2.29
CA PHE A 140 -7.58 5.35 1.81
C PHE A 140 -6.95 3.95 1.89
N ALA A 141 -7.77 2.93 2.13
CA ALA A 141 -7.32 1.53 2.14
C ALA A 141 -7.41 0.92 0.74
N LEU A 142 -6.58 1.42 -0.16
CA LEU A 142 -6.57 1.07 -1.59
C LEU A 142 -5.67 -0.12 -1.91
N SER A 143 -5.95 -0.78 -3.04
CA SER A 143 -5.19 -1.93 -3.56
C SER A 143 -3.88 -1.56 -4.27
N GLU A 144 -3.77 -0.29 -4.61
CA GLU A 144 -2.75 0.33 -5.45
C GLU A 144 -1.32 0.19 -4.86
N PRO A 145 -1.08 0.37 -3.54
CA PRO A 145 0.23 0.12 -2.95
C PRO A 145 0.69 -1.33 -3.16
N LEU A 146 -0.23 -2.29 -2.98
CA LEU A 146 0.07 -3.72 -3.16
C LEU A 146 0.36 -4.02 -4.63
N PHE A 147 -0.48 -3.54 -5.54
CA PHE A 147 -0.29 -3.71 -6.97
C PHE A 147 1.05 -3.12 -7.45
N ALA A 148 1.38 -1.90 -7.01
CA ALA A 148 2.63 -1.24 -7.37
C ALA A 148 3.85 -2.00 -6.85
N LEU A 149 3.79 -2.52 -5.61
CA LEU A 149 4.87 -3.34 -5.05
C LEU A 149 5.06 -4.61 -5.86
N LEU A 150 3.99 -5.39 -6.07
CA LEU A 150 4.07 -6.65 -6.82
C LEU A 150 4.55 -6.43 -8.25
N SER A 151 4.06 -5.39 -8.93
CA SER A 151 4.50 -5.05 -10.29
C SER A 151 5.97 -4.68 -10.33
N THR A 152 6.45 -3.87 -9.38
CA THR A 152 7.86 -3.50 -9.28
C THR A 152 8.75 -4.70 -9.01
N LEU A 153 8.30 -5.62 -8.14
CA LEU A 153 9.03 -6.86 -7.84
C LEU A 153 9.10 -7.77 -9.07
N VAL A 154 8.03 -7.89 -9.85
CA VAL A 154 8.06 -8.63 -11.12
C VAL A 154 9.05 -7.98 -12.10
N LEU A 155 9.05 -6.66 -12.24
CA LEU A 155 10.03 -5.99 -13.13
C LEU A 155 11.47 -6.24 -12.66
N LEU A 156 11.70 -6.31 -11.36
CA LEU A 156 13.01 -6.62 -10.78
C LEU A 156 13.48 -8.05 -11.06
N THR A 157 12.59 -9.02 -11.24
CA THR A 157 12.99 -10.39 -11.62
C THR A 157 13.36 -10.49 -13.11
N LEU A 158 12.98 -9.50 -13.91
CA LEU A 158 13.28 -9.42 -15.34
C LEU A 158 14.50 -8.55 -15.66
N ALA A 159 15.08 -7.88 -14.66
CA ALA A 159 16.11 -6.85 -14.80
C ALA A 159 17.53 -7.31 -14.45
#